data_AF-A0A1F4DNN0-F1
#
_entry.id   AF-A0A1F4DNN0-F1
#
_cell.length_a   1.000
_cell.length_b   1.000
_cell.length_c   1.000
_cell.angle_alpha   90.00
_cell.angle_beta   90.00
_cell.angle_gamma   90.00
#
_symmetry.space_group_name_H-M   'P 1'
#
loop_
_entity.id
_entity.type
_entity.pdbx_description
1 polymer ?
#
loop_
_entity_poly.entity_id
_entity_poly.type
_entity_poly.pdbx_seq_one_letter_code
_entity_poly.pdbx_strand_id
1 'polypeptide(L)' 'MTVVMIDGCFLKCHGRILKALIGEDKVVHIDARPLYKKYTDVFLMDDVPEDERKVVARQVADKIIPMLAADVTAYPSGS' A
#
# COMPACT_ATOMS: atom_id res chain seq x y z
N MET A 1 -11.61 -1.27 -13.55
CA MET A 1 -11.56 -1.59 -12.11
C MET A 1 -10.10 -1.71 -11.74
N THR A 2 -9.64 -0.85 -10.82
CA THR A 2 -8.23 -0.80 -10.40
C THR A 2 -8.13 -1.32 -8.99
N VAL A 3 -7.18 -2.22 -8.74
CA VAL A 3 -6.92 -2.75 -7.39
C VAL A 3 -5.68 -2.07 -6.83
N VAL A 4 -5.84 -1.48 -5.65
CA VAL A 4 -4.73 -0.87 -4.91
C VAL A 4 -4.22 -1.88 -3.89
N MET A 5 -2.94 -2.23 -4.00
CA MET A 5 -2.25 -3.09 -3.03
C MET A 5 -1.26 -2.26 -2.24
N ILE A 6 -1.48 -2.14 -0.93
CA ILE A 6 -0.57 -1.45 -0.01
C ILE A 6 0.17 -2.54 0.79
N ASP A 7 1.49 -2.63 0.59
CA ASP A 7 2.34 -3.65 1.22
C ASP A 7 3.35 -2.99 2.17
N GLY A 8 3.55 -3.56 3.37
CA GLY A 8 4.48 -3.06 4.38
C GLY A 8 5.66 -3.99 4.64
N CYS A 9 5.60 -5.25 4.19
CA CYS A 9 6.67 -6.22 4.39
C CYS A 9 6.48 -7.44 3.46
N PHE A 10 7.47 -7.64 2.59
CA PHE A 10 7.80 -8.94 2.00
C PHE A 10 6.81 -9.59 1.03
N LEU A 11 5.97 -8.88 0.27
CA LEU A 11 5.01 -9.55 -0.62
C LEU A 11 4.92 -8.95 -2.03
N LYS A 12 6.09 -8.69 -2.64
CA LYS A 12 6.20 -8.73 -4.13
C LYS A 12 5.62 -10.03 -4.72
N CYS A 13 5.54 -11.11 -3.94
CA CYS A 13 4.91 -12.39 -4.33
C CYS A 13 3.39 -12.26 -4.49
N HIS A 14 2.66 -11.68 -3.53
CA HIS A 14 1.21 -11.49 -3.67
C HIS A 14 0.89 -10.48 -4.78
N GLY A 15 1.71 -9.43 -4.92
CA GLY A 15 1.58 -8.49 -6.03
C GLY A 15 1.73 -9.17 -7.40
N ARG A 16 2.66 -10.13 -7.52
CA ARG A 16 2.83 -10.95 -8.74
C ARG A 16 1.61 -11.84 -9.02
N ILE A 17 1.09 -12.53 -8.00
CA ILE A 17 -0.11 -13.37 -8.14
C ILE A 17 -1.31 -12.51 -8.55
N LEU A 18 -1.52 -11.38 -7.89
CA LEU A 18 -2.64 -10.48 -8.18
C LEU A 18 -2.57 -9.93 -9.60
N LYS A 19 -1.38 -9.49 -10.05
CA LYS A 19 -1.15 -9.06 -11.44
C LYS A 19 -1.47 -10.14 -12.45
N ALA A 20 -1.09 -11.39 -12.18
CA ALA A 20 -1.43 -12.52 -13.05
C ALA A 20 -2.95 -12.81 -13.10
N LEU A 21 -3.68 -12.54 -12.00
CA LEU A 21 -5.11 -12.79 -11.92
C LEU A 21 -5.97 -11.71 -12.60
N ILE A 22 -5.61 -10.44 -12.47
CA ILE A 22 -6.48 -9.33 -12.93
C ILE A 22 -5.91 -8.51 -14.10
N GLY A 23 -4.64 -8.74 -14.46
CA GLY A 23 -3.88 -7.98 -15.45
C GLY A 23 -2.87 -7.03 -14.81
N GLU A 24 -1.68 -6.93 -15.40
CA GLU A 24 -0.57 -6.14 -14.84
C GLU A 24 -0.88 -4.64 -14.75
N ASP A 25 -1.65 -4.13 -15.71
CA ASP A 25 -2.08 -2.74 -15.86
C ASP A 25 -3.16 -2.33 -14.84
N LYS A 26 -3.76 -3.29 -14.14
CA LYS A 26 -4.88 -3.05 -13.21
C LYS A 26 -4.47 -3.06 -11.74
N VAL A 27 -3.20 -3.29 -11.44
CA VAL A 27 -2.68 -3.34 -10.06
C VAL A 27 -1.75 -2.16 -9.79
N VAL A 28 -2.20 -1.24 -8.95
CA VAL A 28 -1.33 -0.20 -8.37
C VAL A 28 -0.75 -0.77 -7.08
N HIS A 29 0.54 -1.08 -7.09
CA HIS A 29 1.25 -1.64 -5.94
C HIS A 29 2.12 -0.57 -5.28
N ILE A 30 1.86 -0.29 -4.01
CA ILE A 30 2.57 0.70 -3.22
C ILE A 30 3.30 0.01 -2.06
N ASP A 31 4.63 0.14 -2.02
CA ASP A 31 5.45 -0.26 -0.87
C ASP A 31 5.39 0.85 0.20
N ALA A 32 4.68 0.57 1.28
CA ALA A 32 4.51 1.44 2.44
C ALA A 32 5.67 1.36 3.44
N ARG A 33 6.52 0.32 3.37
CA ARG A 33 7.68 0.16 4.27
C ARG A 33 8.61 1.39 4.33
N PRO A 34 8.97 2.08 3.23
CA PRO A 34 9.76 3.30 3.32
C PRO A 34 9.00 4.48 3.94
N LEU A 35 7.65 4.42 3.99
CA LEU A 35 6.80 5.51 4.48
C LEU A 35 6.71 5.54 6.01
N TYR A 36 6.98 4.41 6.68
CA TYR A 36 7.07 4.30 8.12
C TYR A 36 8.31 3.47 8.51
N LYS A 37 9.25 4.08 9.22
CA LYS A 37 10.49 3.40 9.68
C LYS A 37 10.42 2.95 11.15
N LYS A 38 9.28 3.21 11.78
CA LYS A 38 9.02 2.88 13.18
C LYS A 38 8.37 1.49 13.21
N TYR A 39 8.87 0.59 14.04
CA TYR A 39 8.35 -0.78 14.21
C TYR A 39 8.64 -1.75 13.06
N THR A 40 9.64 -1.50 12.22
CA THR A 40 10.04 -2.44 11.16
C THR A 40 10.73 -3.71 11.69
N ASP A 41 11.12 -3.68 12.96
CA ASP A 41 11.76 -4.74 13.73
C ASP A 41 10.80 -5.46 14.70
N VAL A 42 9.56 -4.97 14.81
CA VAL A 42 8.53 -5.56 15.67
C VAL A 42 7.71 -6.55 14.86
N PHE A 43 7.64 -7.80 15.33
CA PHE A 43 6.98 -8.88 14.59
C PHE A 43 5.49 -9.02 14.91
N LEU A 44 5.10 -8.78 16.16
CA LEU A 44 3.70 -8.93 16.58
C LEU A 44 3.00 -7.57 16.59
N MET A 45 1.78 -7.55 16.05
CA MET A 45 0.98 -6.33 16.01
C MET A 45 0.67 -5.79 17.41
N ASP A 46 0.56 -6.65 18.42
CA ASP A 46 0.17 -6.26 19.78
C ASP A 46 1.35 -5.79 20.64
N ASP A 47 2.58 -5.89 20.12
CA ASP A 47 3.77 -5.28 20.72
C ASP A 47 3.78 -3.75 20.52
N VAL A 48 2.86 -3.21 19.70
CA VAL A 48 2.65 -1.77 19.51
C VAL A 48 1.27 -1.38 20.03
N PRO A 49 1.16 -0.39 20.94
CA PRO A 49 -0.12 0.12 21.42
C PRO A 49 -1.07 0.49 20.28
N GLU A 50 -2.36 0.17 20.41
CA GLU A 50 -3.33 0.33 19.32
C GLU A 50 -3.49 1.78 18.85
N ASP A 51 -3.51 2.72 19.81
CA ASP A 51 -3.55 4.16 19.55
C ASP A 51 -2.36 4.58 18.69
N GLU A 52 -1.18 4.06 18.98
CA GLU A 52 0.00 4.30 18.18
C GLU A 52 -0.08 3.66 16.78
N ARG A 53 -0.59 2.42 16.67
CA ARG A 53 -0.84 1.79 15.36
C ARG A 53 -1.74 2.65 14.50
N LYS A 54 -2.82 3.21 15.07
CA LYS A 54 -3.75 4.09 14.36
C LYS A 54 -3.09 5.38 13.88
N VAL A 55 -2.25 5.99 14.71
CA VAL A 55 -1.49 7.20 14.34
C VAL A 55 -0.55 6.91 13.18
N VAL A 56 0.23 5.82 13.24
CA VAL A 56 1.15 5.44 12.17
C VAL A 56 0.38 5.10 10.88
N ALA A 57 -0.72 4.34 10.97
CA ALA A 57 -1.56 4.02 9.83
C ALA A 57 -2.10 5.28 9.16
N ARG A 58 -2.52 6.28 9.95
CA ARG A 58 -2.97 7.58 9.42
C ARG A 58 -1.85 8.32 8.68
N GLN A 59 -0.65 8.38 9.26
CA GLN A 59 0.52 9.02 8.63
C GLN A 59 0.89 8.37 7.30
N VAL A 60 0.78 7.05 7.19
CA VAL A 60 1.02 6.32 5.94
C VAL A 60 -0.09 6.63 4.93
N ALA A 61 -1.35 6.59 5.35
CA ALA A 61 -2.49 6.89 4.48
C ALA A 61 -2.42 8.32 3.89
N ASP A 62 -2.05 9.31 4.70
CA ASP A 62 -1.92 10.70 4.27
C ASP A 62 -0.81 10.89 3.21
N LYS A 63 0.18 9.98 3.15
CA LYS A 63 1.20 9.96 2.08
C LYS A 63 0.75 9.21 0.83
N ILE A 64 -0.04 8.15 0.99
CA ILE A 64 -0.50 7.29 -0.12
C ILE A 64 -1.62 7.95 -0.93
N ILE A 65 -2.56 8.63 -0.28
CA ILE A 65 -3.70 9.26 -0.98
C ILE A 65 -3.25 10.22 -2.11
N PRO A 66 -2.25 11.11 -1.89
CA PRO A 66 -1.71 11.94 -2.97
C PRO A 66 -1.04 11.14 -4.10
N MET A 67 -0.36 10.04 -3.79
CA MET A 67 0.28 9.18 -4.80
C MET A 67 -0.77 8.54 -5.71
N LEU A 68 -1.87 8.07 -5.12
CA LEU A 68 -3.00 7.51 -5.86
C LEU A 68 -3.69 8.57 -6.74
N ALA A 69 -3.84 9.80 -6.25
CA ALA A 69 -4.41 10.87 -7.06
C ALA A 69 -3.55 11.18 -8.29
N ALA A 70 -2.22 11.12 -8.16
CA ALA A 70 -1.31 11.31 -9.28
C ALA A 70 -1.38 10.15 -10.30
N ASP A 71 -1.38 8.89 -9.85
CA ASP A 71 -1.46 7.72 -10.73
C ASP A 71 -2.83 7.58 -11.41
N VAL A 72 -3.93 7.93 -10.73
CA VAL A 72 -5.29 7.89 -11.30
C VAL A 72 -5.46 8.98 -12.37
N THR A 73 -4.76 10.12 -12.29
CA THR A 73 -4.78 11.14 -13.36
C THR A 73 -4.09 10.71 -14.66
N ALA A 74 -3.27 9.64 -14.64
CA ALA A 74 -2.71 9.03 -15.83
C ALA A 74 -3.68 8.06 -16.53
N TYR A 75 -4.83 7.75 -15.91
CA TYR A 75 -5.87 6.90 -16.48
C TYR A 75 -7.13 7.74 -16.74
N PRO A 76 -7.27 8.39 -17.91
CA PRO A 76 -8.56 8.93 -18.30
C PRO A 76 -9.50 7.74 -18.43
N SER A 77 -10.63 7.78 -17.72
CA SER A 77 -11.74 6.88 -17.96
C SER A 77 -12.07 6.86 -19.46
N GLY A 78 -11.75 5.77 -20.16
CA GLY A 78 -11.95 5.72 -21.60
C GLY A 78 -11.61 4.38 -22.23
N SER A 79 -12.55 3.43 -22.13
CA SER A 79 -13.13 2.69 -23.27
C SER A 79 -14.26 1.80 -22.76
#